data_AF-A0A6J1N182-F1
#
_entry.id   AF-A0A6J1N182-F1
#
_cell.length_a   1.000
_cell.length_b   1.000
_cell.length_c   1.000
_cell.angle_alpha   90.00
_cell.angle_beta   90.00
_cell.angle_gamma   90.00
#
_symmetry.space_group_name_H-M   'P 1'
#
loop_
_entity.id
_entity.type
_entity.pdbx_description
1 polymer ?
#
loop_
_entity_poly.entity_id
_entity_poly.type
_entity_poly.pdbx_seq_one_letter_code
_entity_poly.pdbx_strand_id
1 'polypeptide(L)'
;MGKSLDELSMVAPCFTICLLGTAKILPFFFNKETFQEALRTLRAFHPNGELNEVDREIVEESHKYVMSVIMFFFNAAALVVVMFSCEPLMIMGYEYYTTGIVVLKLPFLIKYFFDAYANVTVWSLVYVHQVWSTVIVCLYLIAADSLFYIFCTYLKMHFRILGNELRNVVTSSVDDTRRNMRKCASRHQQLIA
;
A
#
# COMPACT_ATOMS: atom_id res chain seq x y z
N MET A 1 -16.91 -29.93 22.12
CA MET A 1 -17.45 -28.55 22.02
C MET A 1 -16.36 -27.48 21.83
N GLY A 2 -15.13 -27.85 21.43
CA GLY A 2 -14.00 -26.90 21.25
C GLY A 2 -13.52 -26.70 19.80
N LYS A 3 -13.74 -27.67 18.89
CA LYS A 3 -13.26 -27.58 17.50
C LYS A 3 -13.72 -26.33 16.75
N SER A 4 -14.94 -25.84 16.99
CA SER A 4 -15.45 -24.65 16.30
C SER A 4 -14.81 -23.34 16.75
N LEU A 5 -14.36 -23.23 18.01
CA LEU A 5 -13.70 -22.02 18.53
C LEU A 5 -12.24 -21.96 18.07
N ASP A 6 -11.56 -23.10 18.04
CA ASP A 6 -10.19 -23.20 17.54
C ASP A 6 -10.15 -22.91 16.02
N GLU A 7 -11.05 -23.51 15.24
CA GLU A 7 -11.18 -23.23 13.81
C GLU A 7 -11.53 -21.76 13.52
N LEU A 8 -12.46 -21.18 14.29
CA LEU A 8 -12.82 -19.78 14.16
C LEU A 8 -11.64 -18.85 14.48
N SER A 9 -10.86 -19.17 15.51
CA SER A 9 -9.67 -18.39 15.89
C SER A 9 -8.57 -18.46 14.84
N MET A 10 -8.44 -19.57 14.10
CA MET A 10 -7.50 -19.69 12.99
C MET A 10 -7.93 -18.88 11.75
N VAL A 11 -9.23 -18.75 11.50
CA VAL A 11 -9.76 -18.02 10.33
C VAL A 11 -9.97 -16.52 10.61
N ALA A 12 -10.19 -16.14 11.87
CA ALA A 12 -10.49 -14.75 12.27
C ALA A 12 -9.45 -13.71 11.81
N PRO A 13 -8.12 -13.95 11.88
CA PRO A 13 -7.13 -13.00 11.37
C PRO A 13 -7.28 -12.74 9.86
N CYS A 14 -7.50 -13.80 9.08
CA CYS A 14 -7.65 -13.69 7.62
C CYS A 14 -8.91 -12.89 7.26
N PHE A 15 -10.03 -13.17 7.94
CA PHE A 15 -11.27 -12.43 7.77
C PHE A 15 -11.10 -10.94 8.13
N THR A 16 -10.41 -10.66 9.24
CA THR A 16 -10.16 -9.30 9.71
C THR A 16 -9.29 -8.53 8.71
N ILE A 17 -8.25 -9.15 8.16
CA ILE A 17 -7.38 -8.55 7.14
C ILE A 17 -8.16 -8.26 5.86
N CYS A 18 -9.00 -9.18 5.40
CA CYS A 18 -9.86 -8.96 4.24
C CYS A 18 -10.85 -7.80 4.45
N LEU A 19 -11.46 -7.74 5.64
CA LEU A 19 -12.37 -6.66 6.02
C LEU A 19 -11.63 -5.32 6.07
N LEU A 20 -10.44 -5.29 6.67
CA LEU A 20 -9.59 -4.10 6.76
C LEU A 20 -9.18 -3.61 5.37
N GLY A 21 -8.74 -4.52 4.49
CA GLY A 21 -8.37 -4.18 3.11
C GLY A 21 -9.55 -3.59 2.33
N THR A 22 -10.72 -4.21 2.47
CA THR A 22 -11.96 -3.72 1.85
C THR A 22 -12.33 -2.34 2.39
N ALA A 23 -12.28 -2.15 3.71
CA ALA A 23 -12.60 -0.89 4.37
C ALA A 23 -11.63 0.25 4.01
N LYS A 24 -10.35 -0.05 3.76
CA LYS A 24 -9.36 0.94 3.28
C LYS A 24 -9.60 1.37 1.85
N ILE A 25 -10.05 0.46 1.00
CA ILE A 25 -10.21 0.70 -0.45
C ILE A 25 -11.57 1.33 -0.78
N LEU A 26 -12.61 1.01 -0.02
CA LEU A 26 -13.97 1.53 -0.21
C LEU A 26 -14.01 3.08 -0.34
N PRO A 27 -13.36 3.86 0.56
CA PRO A 27 -13.33 5.31 0.47
C PRO A 27 -12.65 5.82 -0.81
N PHE A 28 -11.62 5.12 -1.31
CA PHE A 28 -10.98 5.47 -2.58
C PHE A 28 -11.90 5.25 -3.78
N PHE A 29 -12.74 4.21 -3.76
CA PHE A 29 -13.73 3.99 -4.82
C PHE A 29 -14.85 5.03 -4.78
N PHE A 30 -15.38 5.34 -3.59
CA PHE A 30 -16.46 6.32 -3.46
C PHE A 30 -16.01 7.75 -3.72
N ASN A 31 -14.79 8.13 -3.33
CA ASN A 31 -14.25 9.48 -3.50
C ASN A 31 -13.24 9.55 -4.65
N LYS A 32 -13.40 8.71 -5.68
CA LYS A 32 -12.46 8.61 -6.80
C LYS A 32 -12.30 9.95 -7.52
N GLU A 33 -13.37 10.73 -7.64
CA GLU A 33 -13.32 12.06 -8.28
C GLU A 33 -12.48 13.04 -7.48
N THR A 34 -12.75 13.18 -6.17
CA THR A 34 -11.97 14.01 -5.25
C THR A 34 -10.50 13.59 -5.23
N PHE A 35 -10.24 12.30 -5.26
CA PHE A 35 -8.89 11.76 -5.33
C PHE A 35 -8.17 12.15 -6.63
N GLN A 36 -8.83 12.02 -7.78
CA GLN A 36 -8.28 12.41 -9.07
C GLN A 36 -8.06 13.93 -9.15
N GLU A 37 -8.94 14.71 -8.55
CA GLU A 37 -8.79 16.16 -8.44
C GLU A 37 -7.57 16.53 -7.59
N ALA A 38 -7.43 15.95 -6.39
CA ALA A 38 -6.25 16.14 -5.54
C ALA A 38 -4.95 15.78 -6.27
N LEU A 39 -4.93 14.67 -7.01
CA LEU A 39 -3.78 14.26 -7.81
C LEU A 39 -3.49 15.24 -8.96
N ARG A 40 -4.52 15.75 -9.64
CA ARG A 40 -4.36 16.76 -10.70
C ARG A 40 -3.82 18.06 -10.13
N THR A 41 -4.33 18.51 -8.99
CA THR A 41 -3.89 19.71 -8.29
C THR A 41 -2.42 19.60 -7.89
N LEU A 42 -2.02 18.50 -7.24
CA LEU A 42 -0.61 18.20 -6.91
C LEU A 42 0.28 18.18 -8.16
N ARG A 43 -0.18 17.55 -9.24
CA ARG A 43 0.56 17.50 -10.50
C ARG A 43 0.68 18.86 -11.19
N ALA A 44 -0.34 19.70 -11.11
CA ALA A 44 -0.32 21.06 -11.66
C ALA A 44 0.67 21.96 -10.88
N PHE A 45 0.80 21.74 -9.57
CA PHE A 45 1.81 22.41 -8.74
C PHE A 45 3.20 21.80 -8.83
N HIS A 46 3.35 20.68 -9.53
CA HIS A 46 4.65 20.09 -9.76
C HIS A 46 5.51 21.10 -10.53
N PRO A 47 6.68 21.46 -10.01
CA PRO A 47 7.53 22.48 -10.61
C PRO A 47 8.07 21.97 -11.96
N ASN A 48 7.37 22.32 -13.04
CA ASN A 48 7.77 22.00 -14.42
C ASN A 48 8.81 22.99 -15.01
N GLY A 49 9.47 23.79 -14.15
CA GLY A 49 10.45 24.81 -14.55
C GLY A 49 11.86 24.51 -14.03
N GLU A 50 12.79 25.45 -14.23
CA GLU A 50 14.12 25.40 -13.60
C GLU A 50 13.96 25.47 -12.08
N LEU A 51 14.06 24.30 -11.44
CA LEU A 51 14.14 24.16 -10.00
C LEU A 51 15.48 24.71 -9.52
N ASN A 52 15.44 25.52 -8.46
CA ASN A 52 16.65 25.82 -7.71
C ASN A 52 17.23 24.52 -7.14
N GLU A 53 18.56 24.48 -6.92
CA GLU A 53 19.25 23.28 -6.43
C GLU A 53 18.61 22.72 -5.14
N VAL A 54 18.21 23.62 -4.24
CA VAL A 54 17.51 23.28 -2.97
C VAL A 54 16.16 22.61 -3.23
N ASP A 55 15.38 23.12 -4.17
CA ASP A 55 14.05 22.54 -4.46
C ASP A 55 14.19 21.20 -5.16
N ARG A 56 15.21 21.03 -6.02
CA ARG A 56 15.55 19.74 -6.64
C ARG A 56 15.92 18.70 -5.58
N GLU A 57 16.75 19.07 -4.61
CA GLU A 57 17.12 18.20 -3.50
C GLU A 57 15.89 17.76 -2.70
N ILE A 58 14.96 18.67 -2.39
CA ILE A 58 13.71 18.35 -1.67
C ILE A 58 12.87 17.33 -2.45
N VAL A 59 12.76 17.48 -3.77
CA VAL A 59 12.01 16.55 -4.64
C VAL A 59 12.69 15.17 -4.65
N GLU A 60 14.00 15.13 -4.83
CA GLU A 60 14.77 13.87 -4.84
C GLU A 60 14.70 13.13 -3.49
N GLU A 61 14.85 13.86 -2.37
CA GLU A 61 14.72 13.31 -1.01
C GLU A 61 13.33 12.68 -0.82
N SER A 62 12.28 13.40 -1.24
CA SER A 62 10.89 12.95 -1.12
C SER A 62 10.63 11.71 -1.98
N HIS A 63 11.16 11.67 -3.21
CA HIS A 63 11.03 10.52 -4.10
C HIS A 63 11.76 9.28 -3.56
N LYS A 64 13.01 9.45 -3.09
CA LYS A 64 13.79 8.38 -2.46
C LYS A 64 13.07 7.82 -1.24
N TYR A 65 12.50 8.69 -0.40
CA TYR A 65 11.73 8.28 0.78
C TYR A 65 10.50 7.44 0.41
N VAL A 66 9.67 7.92 -0.53
CA VAL A 66 8.48 7.19 -0.99
C VAL A 66 8.86 5.83 -1.56
N MET A 67 9.86 5.77 -2.44
CA MET A 67 10.29 4.50 -3.04
C MET A 67 10.83 3.53 -1.97
N SER A 68 11.57 4.02 -0.98
CA SER A 68 12.04 3.19 0.13
C SER A 68 10.89 2.59 0.95
N VAL A 69 9.87 3.39 1.28
CA VAL A 69 8.69 2.91 2.02
C VAL A 69 7.88 1.90 1.20
N ILE A 70 7.67 2.15 -0.09
CA ILE A 70 6.95 1.22 -0.98
C ILE A 70 7.71 -0.10 -1.11
N MET A 71 9.03 -0.05 -1.31
CA MET A 71 9.85 -1.26 -1.34
C MET A 71 9.79 -2.03 -0.03
N PHE A 72 9.80 -1.33 1.12
CA PHE A 72 9.65 -1.97 2.42
C PHE A 72 8.31 -2.71 2.54
N PHE A 73 7.19 -2.07 2.19
CA PHE A 73 5.87 -2.72 2.20
C PHE A 73 5.79 -3.92 1.25
N PHE A 74 6.37 -3.78 0.04
CA PHE A 74 6.40 -4.86 -0.93
C PHE A 74 7.19 -6.06 -0.42
N ASN A 75 8.38 -5.84 0.14
CA ASN A 75 9.21 -6.91 0.71
C ASN A 75 8.52 -7.57 1.92
N ALA A 76 7.91 -6.79 2.81
CA ALA A 76 7.18 -7.31 3.95
C ALA A 76 6.00 -8.20 3.51
N ALA A 77 5.22 -7.76 2.52
CA ALA A 77 4.12 -8.56 2.00
C ALA A 77 4.58 -9.81 1.26
N ALA A 78 5.66 -9.71 0.47
CA ALA A 78 6.26 -10.87 -0.19
C ALA A 78 6.70 -11.92 0.83
N LEU A 79 7.33 -11.49 1.93
CA LEU A 79 7.70 -12.38 3.04
C LEU A 79 6.46 -13.07 3.64
N VAL A 80 5.39 -12.32 3.91
CA VAL A 80 4.13 -12.88 4.45
C VAL A 80 3.55 -13.92 3.49
N VAL A 81 3.46 -13.62 2.19
CA VAL A 81 2.95 -14.56 1.17
C VAL A 81 3.79 -15.82 1.15
N VAL A 82 5.12 -15.72 1.13
CA VAL A 82 6.01 -16.88 1.11
C VAL A 82 5.84 -17.70 2.38
N MET A 83 5.86 -17.08 3.56
CA MET A 83 5.72 -17.78 4.83
C MET A 83 4.40 -18.56 4.91
N PHE A 84 3.27 -17.90 4.63
CA PHE A 84 1.94 -18.55 4.64
C PHE A 84 1.79 -19.62 3.56
N SER A 85 2.40 -19.42 2.38
CA SER A 85 2.35 -20.39 1.29
C SER A 85 3.32 -21.56 1.48
N CYS A 86 4.34 -21.44 2.32
CA CYS A 86 5.28 -22.52 2.60
C CYS A 86 4.88 -23.31 3.84
N GLU A 87 4.20 -22.70 4.81
CA GLU A 87 3.75 -23.33 6.05
C GLU A 87 3.04 -24.69 5.85
N PRO A 88 1.97 -24.82 5.04
CA PRO A 88 1.31 -26.11 4.86
C PRO A 88 2.23 -27.13 4.17
N LEU A 89 3.12 -26.71 3.25
CA LEU A 89 4.09 -27.62 2.61
C LEU A 89 5.11 -28.17 3.62
N MET A 90 5.60 -27.31 4.51
CA MET A 90 6.54 -27.69 5.55
C MET A 90 5.90 -28.68 6.54
N ILE A 91 4.66 -28.43 6.95
CA ILE A 91 3.92 -29.34 7.84
C ILE A 91 3.66 -30.69 7.14
N MET A 92 3.22 -30.67 5.88
CA MET A 92 3.02 -31.91 5.11
C MET A 92 4.32 -32.72 4.98
N GLY A 93 5.45 -32.04 4.70
CA GLY A 93 6.76 -32.68 4.62
C GLY A 93 7.21 -33.29 5.94
N TYR A 94 6.97 -32.59 7.05
CA TYR A 94 7.28 -33.08 8.40
C TYR A 94 6.40 -34.29 8.80
N GLU A 95 5.10 -34.25 8.52
CA GLU A 95 4.19 -35.36 8.77
C GLU A 95 4.55 -36.59 7.92
N TYR A 96 4.93 -36.38 6.66
CA TYR A 96 5.41 -37.47 5.80
C TYR A 96 6.69 -38.10 6.35
N TYR A 97 7.64 -37.30 6.83
CA TYR A 97 8.88 -37.79 7.42
C TYR A 97 8.64 -38.64 8.69
N THR A 98 7.66 -38.25 9.51
CA THR A 98 7.37 -38.90 10.80
C THR A 98 6.42 -40.10 10.68
N THR A 99 5.42 -40.04 9.82
CA THR A 99 4.35 -41.05 9.72
C THR A 99 4.42 -41.92 8.46
N GLY A 100 5.16 -41.48 7.44
CA GLY A 100 5.20 -42.13 6.12
C GLY A 100 3.95 -41.91 5.26
N ILE A 101 2.95 -41.14 5.75
CA ILE A 101 1.68 -40.89 5.06
C ILE A 101 1.63 -39.44 4.62
N VAL A 102 1.27 -39.21 3.36
CA VAL A 102 1.02 -37.85 2.83
C VAL A 102 -0.41 -37.45 3.19
N VAL A 103 -0.54 -36.47 4.08
CA VAL A 103 -1.83 -35.84 4.39
C VAL A 103 -1.87 -34.49 3.69
N LEU A 104 -2.77 -34.32 2.72
CA LEU A 104 -2.92 -33.07 1.98
C LEU A 104 -3.45 -31.96 2.90
N LYS A 105 -2.79 -30.79 2.89
CA LYS A 105 -3.18 -29.59 3.64
C LYS A 105 -3.28 -28.40 2.71
N LEU A 106 -4.15 -27.44 3.06
CA LEU A 106 -4.34 -26.20 2.32
C LEU A 106 -3.91 -25.01 3.19
N PRO A 107 -3.38 -23.92 2.60
CA PRO A 107 -2.99 -22.72 3.34
C PRO A 107 -4.13 -22.11 4.15
N PHE A 108 -5.37 -22.17 3.64
CA PHE A 108 -6.54 -21.66 4.34
C PHE A 108 -7.61 -22.74 4.51
N LEU A 109 -8.19 -22.77 5.70
CA LEU A 109 -9.32 -23.62 6.04
C LEU A 109 -10.61 -23.01 5.45
N ILE A 110 -10.89 -23.33 4.19
CA ILE A 110 -12.07 -22.85 3.45
C ILE A 110 -12.93 -24.06 3.06
N LYS A 111 -14.23 -23.96 3.33
CA LYS A 111 -15.20 -24.97 2.90
C LYS A 111 -15.67 -24.68 1.47
N TYR A 112 -15.27 -25.53 0.53
CA TYR A 112 -15.72 -25.47 -0.86
C TYR A 112 -17.04 -26.25 -1.04
N PHE A 113 -17.77 -25.93 -2.12
CA PHE A 113 -18.97 -26.67 -2.52
C PHE A 113 -18.64 -28.02 -3.18
N PHE A 114 -17.35 -28.28 -3.43
CA PHE A 114 -16.79 -29.51 -3.96
C PHE A 114 -15.70 -30.04 -3.01
N ASP A 115 -15.31 -31.30 -3.18
CA ASP A 115 -14.22 -31.89 -2.40
C ASP A 115 -12.85 -31.44 -2.94
N ALA A 116 -12.23 -30.51 -2.22
CA ALA A 116 -10.92 -29.95 -2.55
C ALA A 116 -9.77 -30.97 -2.38
N TYR A 117 -10.01 -32.10 -1.71
CA TYR A 117 -9.04 -33.16 -1.45
C TYR A 117 -9.30 -34.42 -2.28
N ALA A 118 -10.29 -34.39 -3.18
CA ALA A 118 -10.71 -35.56 -3.95
C ALA A 118 -9.57 -36.21 -4.74
N ASN A 119 -8.71 -35.39 -5.36
CA ASN A 119 -7.55 -35.84 -6.13
C ASN A 119 -6.43 -34.79 -6.02
N VAL A 120 -5.18 -35.23 -6.22
CA VAL A 120 -3.99 -34.34 -6.19
C VAL A 120 -4.11 -33.19 -7.19
N THR A 121 -4.68 -33.42 -8.38
CA THR A 121 -4.88 -32.36 -9.38
C THR A 121 -5.83 -31.27 -8.89
N VAL A 122 -6.95 -31.65 -8.26
CA VAL A 122 -7.93 -30.69 -7.72
C VAL A 122 -7.31 -29.92 -6.56
N TRP A 123 -6.62 -30.62 -5.66
CA TRP A 123 -5.91 -30.02 -4.55
C TRP A 123 -4.88 -28.99 -5.02
N SER A 124 -4.05 -29.31 -6.02
CA SER A 124 -3.04 -28.40 -6.56
C SER A 124 -3.65 -27.13 -7.17
N LEU A 125 -4.79 -27.25 -7.88
CA LEU A 125 -5.50 -26.10 -8.42
C LEU A 125 -6.05 -25.21 -7.30
N VAL A 126 -6.65 -25.80 -6.27
CA VAL A 126 -7.16 -25.07 -5.10
C VAL A 126 -6.02 -24.40 -4.35
N TYR A 127 -4.88 -25.07 -4.22
CA TYR A 127 -3.69 -24.54 -3.57
C TYR A 127 -3.17 -23.29 -4.29
N VAL A 128 -2.96 -23.37 -5.61
CA VAL A 128 -2.51 -22.25 -6.43
C VAL A 128 -3.51 -21.10 -6.38
N HIS A 129 -4.81 -21.40 -6.42
CA HIS A 129 -5.87 -20.40 -6.30
C HIS A 129 -5.81 -19.66 -4.94
N GLN A 130 -5.61 -20.39 -3.84
CA GLN A 130 -5.47 -19.79 -2.52
C GLN A 130 -4.23 -18.90 -2.41
N VAL A 131 -3.07 -19.36 -2.89
CA VAL A 131 -1.83 -18.55 -2.92
C VAL A 131 -2.01 -17.29 -3.76
N TRP A 132 -2.62 -17.42 -4.95
CA TRP A 132 -2.90 -16.28 -5.81
C TRP A 132 -3.86 -15.27 -5.19
N SER A 133 -4.87 -15.76 -4.48
CA SER A 133 -5.81 -14.92 -3.74
C SER A 133 -5.10 -14.13 -2.63
N THR A 134 -4.16 -14.74 -1.90
CA THR A 134 -3.33 -14.03 -0.91
C THR A 134 -2.52 -12.92 -1.55
N VAL A 135 -1.88 -13.19 -2.69
CA VAL A 135 -1.11 -12.17 -3.44
C VAL A 135 -2.01 -10.98 -3.78
N ILE A 136 -3.22 -11.22 -4.30
CA ILE A 136 -4.18 -10.16 -4.63
C ILE A 136 -4.55 -9.32 -3.40
N VAL A 137 -4.89 -9.97 -2.28
CA VAL A 137 -5.26 -9.27 -1.03
C VAL A 137 -4.10 -8.42 -0.51
N CYS A 138 -2.88 -8.96 -0.51
CA CYS A 138 -1.68 -8.22 -0.12
C CYS A 138 -1.41 -7.01 -1.03
N LEU A 139 -1.54 -7.17 -2.36
CA LEU A 139 -1.36 -6.08 -3.31
C LEU A 139 -2.37 -4.95 -3.06
N TYR A 140 -3.63 -5.30 -2.78
CA TYR A 140 -4.67 -4.33 -2.46
C TYR A 140 -4.35 -3.53 -1.19
N LEU A 141 -3.90 -4.19 -0.13
CA LEU A 141 -3.47 -3.54 1.11
C LEU A 141 -2.30 -2.59 0.88
N ILE A 142 -1.25 -3.07 0.22
CA ILE A 142 -0.06 -2.26 -0.10
C ILE A 142 -0.44 -1.08 -0.97
N ALA A 143 -1.30 -1.28 -1.98
CA ALA A 143 -1.72 -0.21 -2.88
C ALA A 143 -2.40 0.92 -2.11
N ALA A 144 -3.36 0.61 -1.23
CA ALA A 144 -4.06 1.63 -0.44
C ALA A 144 -3.10 2.40 0.49
N ASP A 145 -2.21 1.70 1.19
CA ASP A 145 -1.28 2.31 2.14
C ASP A 145 -0.18 3.11 1.43
N SER A 146 0.35 2.58 0.33
CA SER A 146 1.35 3.27 -0.50
C SER A 146 0.78 4.54 -1.10
N LEU A 147 -0.46 4.49 -1.58
CA LEU A 147 -1.15 5.64 -2.14
C LEU A 147 -1.25 6.76 -1.10
N PHE A 148 -1.75 6.45 0.09
CA PHE A 148 -1.82 7.40 1.20
C PHE A 148 -0.44 8.01 1.53
N TYR A 149 0.60 7.19 1.63
CA TYR A 149 1.97 7.66 1.88
C TYR A 149 2.52 8.58 0.77
N ILE A 150 2.22 8.25 -0.49
CA ILE A 150 2.53 9.08 -1.65
C ILE A 150 1.88 10.45 -1.47
N PHE A 151 0.58 10.54 -1.22
CA PHE A 151 -0.10 11.83 -1.02
C PHE A 151 0.52 12.65 0.11
N CYS A 152 0.74 12.04 1.28
CA CYS A 152 1.34 12.72 2.41
C CYS A 152 2.75 13.24 2.10
N THR A 153 3.55 12.47 1.37
CA THR A 153 4.91 12.87 1.04
C THR A 153 4.94 13.95 -0.04
N TYR A 154 4.08 13.86 -1.06
CA TYR A 154 3.95 14.91 -2.07
C TYR A 154 3.43 16.21 -1.45
N LEU A 155 2.45 16.14 -0.54
CA LEU A 155 1.96 17.31 0.18
C LEU A 155 3.08 17.95 1.02
N LYS A 156 3.83 17.13 1.78
CA LYS A 156 5.01 17.57 2.54
C LYS A 156 6.06 18.23 1.64
N MET A 157 6.34 17.64 0.48
CA MET A 157 7.27 18.18 -0.53
C MET A 157 6.82 19.58 -0.97
N HIS A 158 5.55 19.75 -1.36
CA HIS A 158 5.03 21.04 -1.77
C HIS A 158 5.08 22.10 -0.66
N PHE A 159 4.78 21.74 0.59
CA PHE A 159 4.92 22.67 1.72
C PHE A 159 6.39 23.04 2.00
N ARG A 160 7.34 22.12 1.82
CA ARG A 160 8.78 22.42 1.95
C ARG A 160 9.25 23.38 0.88
N ILE A 161 8.87 23.15 -0.38
CA ILE A 161 9.17 24.07 -1.50
C ILE A 161 8.56 25.45 -1.23
N LEU A 162 7.29 25.51 -0.84
CA LEU A 162 6.62 26.77 -0.51
C LEU A 162 7.30 27.50 0.66
N GLY A 163 7.75 26.77 1.68
CA GLY A 163 8.50 27.34 2.79
C GLY A 163 9.86 27.91 2.35
N ASN A 164 10.52 27.27 1.39
CA ASN A 164 11.74 27.77 0.79
C ASN A 164 11.50 29.03 -0.06
N GLU A 165 10.45 29.03 -0.89
CA GLU A 165 10.00 30.20 -1.66
C GLU A 165 9.66 31.38 -0.75
N LEU A 166 8.98 31.14 0.38
CA LEU A 166 8.63 32.17 1.35
C LEU A 166 9.86 32.72 2.08
N ARG A 167 10.84 31.89 2.41
CA ARG A 167 12.10 32.32 3.04
C ARG A 167 12.89 33.24 2.12
N ASN A 168 12.83 32.99 0.81
CA ASN A 168 13.53 33.76 -0.23
C ASN A 168 12.61 34.78 -0.93
N VAL A 169 11.49 35.15 -0.31
CA VAL A 169 10.46 36.03 -0.92
C VAL A 169 10.93 37.48 -1.05
N VAL A 170 11.86 37.91 -0.19
CA VAL A 170 12.35 39.28 -0.14
C VAL A 170 13.34 39.52 -1.26
N THR A 171 12.98 40.43 -2.17
CA THR A 171 13.84 40.87 -3.29
C THR A 171 14.25 42.32 -3.11
N SER A 172 15.23 42.78 -3.88
CA SER A 172 15.70 44.18 -3.85
C SER A 172 14.60 45.21 -4.20
N SER A 173 13.53 44.78 -4.87
CA SER A 173 12.36 45.58 -5.22
C SER A 173 11.17 45.26 -4.29
N VAL A 174 10.50 46.31 -3.80
CA VAL A 174 9.31 46.19 -2.93
C VAL A 174 8.12 45.63 -3.72
N ASP A 175 7.96 46.02 -4.98
CA ASP A 175 6.87 45.54 -5.83
C ASP A 175 7.01 44.06 -6.17
N ASP A 176 8.25 43.60 -6.43
CA ASP A 176 8.53 42.18 -6.69
C ASP A 176 8.34 41.34 -5.43
N THR A 177 8.76 41.85 -4.27
CA THR A 177 8.51 41.19 -2.97
C THR A 177 7.01 41.02 -2.73
N ARG A 178 6.22 42.06 -2.98
CA ARG A 178 4.75 42.02 -2.81
C ARG A 178 4.10 41.02 -3.77
N ARG A 179 4.58 40.94 -5.01
CA ARG A 179 4.09 39.98 -6.01
C ARG A 179 4.42 38.54 -5.63
N ASN A 180 5.65 38.26 -5.21
CA ASN A 180 6.10 36.93 -4.80
C ASN A 180 5.38 36.47 -3.53
N MET A 181 5.15 37.38 -2.57
CA MET A 181 4.39 37.07 -1.36
C MET A 181 2.93 36.72 -1.66
N ARG A 182 2.27 37.46 -2.57
CA ARG A 182 0.91 37.11 -3.03
C ARG A 182 0.88 35.75 -3.72
N LYS A 183 1.88 35.43 -4.54
CA LYS A 183 2.00 34.14 -5.21
C LYS A 183 2.14 32.99 -4.20
N CYS A 184 3.00 33.14 -3.19
CA CYS A 184 3.14 32.16 -2.11
C CYS A 184 1.84 31.98 -1.31
N ALA A 185 1.18 33.08 -0.94
CA ALA A 185 -0.09 33.04 -0.20
C ALA A 185 -1.21 32.33 -0.99
N SER A 186 -1.31 32.61 -2.30
CA SER A 186 -2.27 31.93 -3.18
C SER A 186 -2.00 30.43 -3.29
N ARG A 187 -0.72 30.03 -3.41
CA ARG A 187 -0.33 28.62 -3.49
C ARG A 187 -0.60 27.89 -2.17
N HIS A 188 -0.36 28.54 -1.03
CA HIS A 188 -0.71 28.01 0.30
C HIS A 188 -2.21 27.76 0.42
N GLN A 189 -3.06 28.71 0.02
CA GLN A 189 -4.51 28.56 0.06
C GLN A 189 -5.00 27.40 -0.83
N GLN A 190 -4.41 27.21 -2.00
CA GLN A 190 -4.76 26.12 -2.92
C GLN A 190 -4.28 24.73 -2.45
N LEU A 191 -3.27 24.66 -1.58
CA LEU A 191 -2.80 23.40 -1.00
C LEU A 191 -3.65 22.93 0.21
N ILE A 192 -4.42 23.84 0.80
CA ILE A 192 -5.23 23.58 2.01
C ILE A 192 -6.73 23.46 1.68
N ALA A 193 -7.18 24.07 0.59
CA ALA A 193 -8.54 23.97 0.08
C ALA A 193 -8.81 22.58 -0.52
#